data_AF-A0A0B6ZJS5-F1
#
_entry.id   AF-A0A0B6ZJS5-F1
#
_cell.length_a   1.000
_cell.length_b   1.000
_cell.length_c   1.000
_cell.angle_alpha   90.00
_cell.angle_beta   90.00
_cell.angle_gamma   90.00
#
_symmetry.space_group_name_H-M   'P 1'
#
loop_
_entity.id
_entity.type
_entity.pdbx_description
1 polymer ?
#
loop_
_entity_poly.entity_id
_entity_poly.type
_entity_poly.pdbx_seq_one_letter_code
_entity_poly.pdbx_strand_id
1 'polypeptide(L)'
;FLELDHSFVARWLDDIGLPQYKDSFYDARIDGRMLNYLTVEDLFLLKVSSEVHHVSIKRGIQILRLNNFNPNCLRRRPGPDEQ
;
A
#
# COMPACT_ATOMS: atom_id res chain seq x y z
N PHE A 1 -13.48 -11.72 8.32
CA PHE A 1 -12.97 -10.34 8.15
C PHE A 1 -11.60 -10.44 7.51
N LEU A 2 -11.47 -10.11 6.22
CA LEU A 2 -10.23 -10.34 5.46
C LEU A 2 -9.11 -9.47 6.07
N GLU A 3 -7.99 -10.07 6.48
CA GLU A 3 -6.89 -9.36 7.15
C GLU A 3 -6.19 -8.31 6.26
N LEU A 4 -6.36 -8.43 4.94
CA LEU A 4 -5.70 -7.61 3.91
C LEU A 4 -6.72 -6.91 3.02
N ASP A 5 -7.75 -6.33 3.61
CA ASP A 5 -8.78 -5.56 2.90
C ASP A 5 -8.26 -4.18 2.42
N HIS A 6 -9.15 -3.39 1.81
CA HIS A 6 -8.83 -2.05 1.33
C HIS A 6 -8.43 -1.08 2.46
N SER A 7 -8.91 -1.32 3.69
CA SER A 7 -8.49 -0.55 4.87
C SER A 7 -7.08 -0.91 5.32
N PHE A 8 -6.65 -2.17 5.15
CA PHE A 8 -5.24 -2.55 5.31
C PHE A 8 -4.35 -1.83 4.30
N VAL A 9 -4.71 -1.84 3.01
CA VAL A 9 -3.89 -1.20 1.96
C VAL A 9 -3.76 0.32 2.19
N ALA A 10 -4.84 0.99 2.60
CA ALA A 10 -4.78 2.41 2.95
C ALA A 10 -3.81 2.69 4.11
N ARG A 11 -3.75 1.82 5.13
CA ARG A 11 -2.78 1.95 6.23
C ARG A 11 -1.36 1.62 5.80
N TRP A 12 -1.20 0.60 4.96
CA TRP A 12 0.09 0.19 4.42
C TRP A 12 0.75 1.31 3.60
N LEU A 13 -0.05 2.15 2.91
CA LEU A 13 0.44 3.35 2.24
C LEU A 13 1.09 4.34 3.20
N ASP A 14 0.60 4.48 4.44
CA ASP A 14 1.27 5.30 5.47
C ASP A 14 2.63 4.71 5.85
N ASP A 15 2.71 3.39 6.02
CA ASP A 15 3.93 2.69 6.42
C ASP A 15 5.06 2.87 5.39
N ILE A 16 4.72 2.84 4.09
CA ILE A 16 5.69 3.08 3.01
C ILE A 16 5.89 4.55 2.66
N GLY A 17 5.26 5.47 3.40
CA GLY A 17 5.45 6.93 3.25
C GLY A 17 4.72 7.54 2.05
N LEU A 18 3.61 6.96 1.62
CA LEU A 18 2.78 7.43 0.50
C LEU A 18 1.31 7.70 0.91
N PRO A 19 1.04 8.43 2.00
CA PRO A 19 -0.32 8.69 2.49
C PRO A 19 -1.21 9.43 1.48
N GLN A 20 -0.62 10.20 0.57
CA GLN A 20 -1.34 10.98 -0.44
C GLN A 20 -2.15 10.15 -1.45
N TYR A 21 -1.91 8.84 -1.53
CA TYR A 21 -2.64 7.94 -2.44
C TYR A 21 -3.77 7.16 -1.79
N LYS A 22 -4.00 7.34 -0.48
CA LYS A 22 -4.97 6.55 0.30
C LYS A 22 -6.37 6.60 -0.26
N ASP A 23 -6.90 7.78 -0.51
CA ASP A 23 -8.26 7.94 -1.02
C ASP A 23 -8.43 7.24 -2.36
N SER A 24 -7.45 7.39 -3.28
CA SER A 24 -7.52 6.75 -4.59
C SER A 24 -7.49 5.22 -4.51
N PHE A 25 -6.68 4.64 -3.62
CA PHE A 25 -6.62 3.18 -3.43
C PHE A 25 -7.86 2.66 -2.69
N TYR A 26 -8.37 3.42 -1.72
CA TYR A 26 -9.55 3.06 -0.94
C TYR A 26 -10.83 3.09 -1.78
N ASP A 27 -11.03 4.15 -2.58
CA ASP A 27 -12.17 4.31 -3.49
C ASP A 27 -12.18 3.23 -4.58
N ALA A 28 -10.99 2.88 -5.09
CA ALA A 28 -10.80 1.77 -6.04
C ALA A 28 -10.89 0.38 -5.39
N ARG A 29 -11.09 0.30 -4.06
CA ARG A 29 -11.18 -0.93 -3.25
C ARG A 29 -9.99 -1.88 -3.44
N ILE A 30 -8.78 -1.32 -3.60
CA ILE A 30 -7.57 -2.11 -3.75
C ILE A 30 -7.30 -2.89 -2.47
N ASP A 31 -7.35 -4.21 -2.54
CA ASP A 31 -7.01 -5.11 -1.44
C ASP A 31 -5.59 -5.68 -1.56
N GLY A 32 -5.10 -6.37 -0.52
CA GLY A 32 -3.74 -6.90 -0.50
C GLY A 32 -3.46 -7.96 -1.56
N ARG A 33 -4.49 -8.66 -2.08
CA ARG A 33 -4.30 -9.61 -3.19
C ARG A 33 -4.11 -8.85 -4.50
N MET A 34 -4.90 -7.81 -4.73
CA MET A 34 -4.83 -6.95 -5.92
C MET A 34 -3.46 -6.28 -6.07
N LEU A 35 -2.78 -5.95 -4.96
CA LEU A 35 -1.40 -5.43 -4.99
C LEU A 35 -0.43 -6.32 -5.80
N ASN A 36 -0.67 -7.63 -5.90
CA ASN A 36 0.18 -8.52 -6.70
C ASN A 36 0.07 -8.32 -8.21
N TYR A 37 -1.05 -7.77 -8.65
CA TYR A 37 -1.46 -7.72 -10.05
C TYR A 37 -1.45 -6.30 -10.62
N LEU A 38 -1.17 -5.28 -9.79
CA LEU A 38 -1.10 -3.89 -10.25
C LEU A 38 -0.05 -3.74 -11.35
N THR A 39 -0.51 -3.25 -12.49
CA THR A 39 0.32 -2.85 -13.60
C THR A 39 0.78 -1.39 -13.43
N VAL A 40 1.67 -0.94 -14.30
CA VAL A 40 2.07 0.48 -14.33
C VAL A 40 0.89 1.37 -14.75
N GLU A 41 0.02 0.89 -15.64
CA GLU A 41 -1.19 1.60 -16.07
C GLU A 41 -2.17 1.78 -14.91
N ASP A 42 -2.39 0.74 -14.10
CA ASP A 42 -3.22 0.84 -12.89
C ASP A 42 -2.67 1.88 -11.90
N LEU A 43 -1.35 1.97 -11.75
CA LEU A 43 -0.73 2.99 -10.91
C LEU A 43 -1.00 4.40 -11.43
N PHE A 44 -1.02 4.62 -12.75
CA PHE A 44 -1.43 5.90 -13.33
C PHE A 44 -2.91 6.21 -13.05
N LEU A 45 -3.80 5.23 -13.19
CA LEU A 45 -5.23 5.37 -12.85
C LEU A 45 -5.46 5.68 -11.36
N LEU A 46 -4.59 5.15 -10.50
CA LEU A 46 -4.54 5.44 -9.06
C LEU A 46 -3.79 6.74 -8.72
N LYS A 47 -3.54 7.60 -9.72
CA LYS A 47 -2.90 8.91 -9.61
C LYS A 47 -1.44 8.87 -9.13
N VAL A 48 -0.78 7.72 -9.22
CA VAL A 48 0.66 7.57 -8.95
C VAL A 48 1.42 7.80 -10.25
N SER A 49 1.84 9.04 -10.51
CA SER A 49 2.59 9.40 -11.73
C SER A 49 4.11 9.47 -11.54
N SER A 50 4.59 9.56 -10.29
CA SER A 50 6.01 9.63 -9.97
C SER A 50 6.68 8.25 -10.07
N GLU A 51 7.73 8.16 -10.88
CA GLU A 51 8.53 6.93 -11.02
C GLU A 51 9.15 6.50 -9.68
N VAL A 52 9.57 7.45 -8.84
CA VAL A 52 10.11 7.16 -7.51
C VAL A 52 9.04 6.54 -6.59
N HIS A 53 7.78 6.98 -6.74
CA HIS A 53 6.67 6.36 -6.01
C HIS A 53 6.34 4.97 -6.56
N HIS A 54 6.45 4.73 -7.88
CA HIS A 54 6.33 3.38 -8.44
C HIS A 54 7.37 2.43 -7.86
N VAL A 55 8.63 2.86 -7.76
CA VAL A 55 9.71 2.07 -7.15
C VAL A 55 9.39 1.76 -5.68
N SER A 56 8.92 2.75 -4.93
CA SER A 56 8.54 2.60 -3.52
C SER A 56 7.43 1.56 -3.33
N ILE A 57 6.36 1.65 -4.12
CA ILE A 57 5.24 0.69 -4.10
C ILE A 57 5.71 -0.72 -4.49
N LYS A 58 6.46 -0.84 -5.59
CA LYS A 58 7.00 -2.14 -6.05
C LYS A 58 7.87 -2.78 -4.97
N ARG A 59 8.72 -2.01 -4.30
CA ARG A 59 9.56 -2.51 -3.21
C ARG A 59 8.73 -2.89 -1.98
N GLY A 60 7.73 -2.10 -1.62
CA GLY A 60 6.80 -2.45 -0.55
C GLY A 60 6.07 -3.78 -0.81
N ILE A 61 5.55 -3.98 -2.03
CA ILE A 61 4.90 -5.24 -2.44
C ILE A 61 5.88 -6.41 -2.37
N GLN A 62 7.13 -6.21 -2.77
CA GLN A 62 8.17 -7.23 -2.64
C GLN A 62 8.39 -7.63 -1.17
N ILE A 63 8.41 -6.67 -0.24
CA ILE A 63 8.55 -6.95 1.20
C ILE A 63 7.33 -7.72 1.72
N LEU A 64 6.11 -7.35 1.32
CA LEU A 64 4.90 -8.11 1.66
C LEU A 64 4.99 -9.56 1.18
N ARG A 65 5.43 -9.78 -0.07
CA ARG A 65 5.64 -11.13 -0.63
C ARG A 65 6.65 -11.95 0.18
N LEU A 66 7.79 -11.37 0.53
CA LEU A 66 8.83 -12.04 1.32
C LEU A 66 8.35 -12.41 2.74
N ASN A 67 7.32 -11.74 3.24
CA ASN A 67 6.71 -12.00 4.54
C ASN A 67 5.34 -12.71 4.43
N ASN A 68 5.06 -13.35 3.29
CA ASN A 68 3.81 -14.08 3.04
C ASN A 68 2.54 -13.25 3.29
N PHE A 69 2.59 -11.95 2.99
CA PHE A 69 1.54 -10.98 3.25
C PHE A 69 1.05 -10.96 4.71
N ASN A 70 1.94 -11.25 5.66
CA ASN A 70 1.65 -11.07 7.08
C ASN A 70 1.32 -9.58 7.33
N PRO A 71 0.12 -9.24 7.82
CA PRO A 71 -0.30 -7.84 8.00
C PRO A 71 0.56 -7.07 9.01
N ASN A 72 1.32 -7.76 9.87
CA ASN A 72 2.19 -7.17 10.88
C ASN A 72 3.67 -7.16 10.47
N CYS A 73 4.01 -7.41 9.19
CA CYS A 73 5.42 -7.51 8.78
C CYS A 73 6.16 -6.18 8.70
N LEU A 74 5.44 -5.06 8.63
CA LEU A 74 6.02 -3.72 8.67
C LEU A 74 5.86 -3.13 10.06
N ARG A 75 6.96 -2.57 10.58
CA ARG A 75 6.90 -1.74 11.79
C ARG A 75 6.22 -0.43 11.42
N ARG A 76 5.06 -0.18 12.03
CA ARG A 76 4.27 1.02 11.76
C ARG A 76 5.01 2.28 12.20
N ARG A 77 4.85 3.36 11.44
CA ARG A 77 5.28 4.68 11.92
C ARG A 77 4.37 5.07 13.09
N PRO A 78 4.93 5.62 14.19
CA PRO A 78 4.09 6.14 15.26
C PRO A 78 3.13 7.18 14.68
N GLY A 79 1.86 7.08 15.08
CA GLY A 79 0.87 8.09 14.73
C GLY A 79 1.20 9.42 15.44
N PRO A 80 0.66 10.56 14.96
CA PRO A 80 0.80 11.83 15.66
C PRO A 80 0.29 11.80 17.11
N ASP A 81 -0.56 10.82 17.47
CA ASP A 81 -1.14 10.64 18.80
C ASP A 81 -0.31 9.74 19.74
N GLU A 82 0.85 9.22 19.32
CA GLU A 82 1.71 8.35 20.14
C GLU A 82 2.95 9.10 20.68
N GLN A 83 2.73 10.16 21.46
CA GLN A 83 3.79 10.89 22.19
C GLN A 83 3.46 11.09 23.66
#